data_AF-A0A2U1KW08-F1
#
_entry.id   AF-A0A2U1KW08-F1
#
_cell.length_a   1.000
_cell.length_b   1.000
_cell.length_c   1.000
_cell.angle_alpha   90.00
_cell.angle_beta   90.00
_cell.angle_gamma   90.00
#
_symmetry.space_group_name_H-M   'P 1'
#
loop_
_entity.id
_entity.type
_entity.pdbx_description
1 polymer ?
#
loop_
_entity_poly.entity_id
_entity_poly.type
_entity_poly.pdbx_seq_one_letter_code
_entity_poly.pdbx_strand_id
1 'polypeptide(L)'
;MAFGLSFLMGLKAAGLFIIFTLLITTGFTLFSLPFLYASLVSFLVSLASHPSINLPTILGKNRDWSFSIWSLIIFSPYLYFVRWVAALKRLKRREVPYTEVYAGLYVGGWPFSPERLPPGNPAVIDCTCEFPRVIDISENDYLCIPTWDTCPPDPSDIQLAVQWACKKRAQDTPVFIHCASGHGRSVAVMCALLVALGVVDDVENAAKLIREKRPSIRMHSPLFRKALEEWSENRSVVIQTDTLRSSLKTLQPDPSVATTSKPTEDQRKQMNDLDDSDTELVPVNEHAGQDDDVSKPADKRKTIEDPDAELVPVNEHEGVYDDVSKPTDKRNKKA
;
A
#
# COMPACT_ATOMS: atom_id res chain seq x y z
N MET A 1 -15.45 13.95 1.94
CA MET A 1 -13.99 13.96 1.71
C MET A 1 -13.31 13.34 2.92
N ALA A 2 -12.74 12.15 2.81
CA ALA A 2 -11.90 11.62 3.87
C ALA A 2 -10.59 12.41 3.85
N PHE A 3 -10.40 13.34 4.78
CA PHE A 3 -9.15 14.08 4.89
C PHE A 3 -8.02 13.07 5.18
N GLY A 4 -7.07 12.95 4.25
CA GLY A 4 -5.92 12.06 4.39
C GLY A 4 -4.97 12.49 5.50
N LEU A 5 -4.08 11.59 5.90
CA LEU A 5 -3.05 11.85 6.92
C LEU A 5 -2.27 13.16 6.65
N SER A 6 -1.93 13.42 5.39
CA SER A 6 -1.20 14.63 4.97
C SER A 6 -1.94 15.90 5.37
N PHE A 7 -3.21 16.03 5.01
CA PHE A 7 -4.04 17.20 5.36
C PHE A 7 -4.15 17.39 6.88
N LEU A 8 -4.39 16.31 7.63
CA LEU A 8 -4.50 16.38 9.09
C LEU A 8 -3.19 16.83 9.74
N MET A 9 -2.05 16.33 9.25
CA MET A 9 -0.74 16.74 9.73
C MET A 9 -0.40 18.19 9.33
N GLY A 10 -0.83 18.63 8.14
CA GLY A 10 -0.70 20.02 7.69
C GLY A 10 -1.47 21.00 8.59
N LEU A 11 -2.72 20.67 8.94
CA LEU A 11 -3.52 21.48 9.87
C LEU A 11 -2.89 21.53 11.27
N LYS A 12 -2.40 20.38 11.75
CA LYS A 12 -1.65 20.31 13.02
C LYS A 12 -0.39 21.19 12.98
N ALA A 13 0.36 21.16 11.89
CA ALA A 13 1.55 21.98 11.72
C ALA A 13 1.20 23.48 11.80
N ALA A 14 0.17 23.91 11.05
CA ALA A 14 -0.28 25.30 11.08
C ALA A 14 -0.73 25.74 12.49
N GLY A 15 -1.52 24.91 13.19
CA GLY A 15 -1.96 25.20 14.56
C GLY A 15 -0.81 25.32 15.55
N LEU A 16 0.17 24.40 15.49
CA LEU A 16 1.36 24.45 16.33
C LEU A 16 2.25 25.66 16.02
N PHE A 17 2.33 26.07 14.75
CA PHE A 17 3.05 27.28 14.36
C PHE A 17 2.38 28.55 14.90
N ILE A 18 1.05 28.63 14.89
CA ILE A 18 0.30 29.74 15.49
C ILE A 18 0.54 29.80 17.00
N ILE A 19 0.54 28.67 17.70
CA ILE A 19 0.86 28.63 19.15
C ILE A 19 2.29 29.12 19.39
N PHE A 20 3.23 28.70 18.56
CA PHE A 20 4.61 29.16 18.62
C PHE A 20 4.73 30.69 18.46
N THR A 21 4.06 31.28 17.46
CA THR A 21 4.12 32.73 17.24
C THR A 21 3.50 33.51 18.41
N LEU A 22 2.39 33.03 18.97
CA LEU A 22 1.75 33.63 20.16
C LEU A 22 2.64 33.55 21.41
N LEU A 23 3.37 32.45 21.61
CA LEU A 23 4.28 32.30 22.75
C LEU A 23 5.50 33.23 22.63
N ILE A 24 6.00 33.45 21.42
CA ILE A 24 7.08 34.41 21.19
C ILE A 24 6.61 35.84 21.45
N THR A 25 5.44 36.23 20.95
CA THR A 25 4.93 37.61 21.13
C THR A 25 4.60 37.95 22.59
N THR A 26 4.31 36.93 23.41
CA THR A 26 4.04 37.07 24.85
C THR A 26 5.30 36.96 25.72
N GLY A 27 6.49 36.75 25.12
CA GLY A 27 7.78 36.73 25.84
C GLY A 27 8.23 35.37 26.38
N PHE A 28 7.52 34.28 26.06
CA PHE A 28 7.83 32.91 26.51
C PHE A 28 8.71 32.14 25.50
N THR A 29 9.84 32.70 25.10
CA THR A 29 10.68 32.17 24.00
C THR A 29 11.20 30.75 24.26
N LEU A 30 11.58 30.40 25.49
CA LEU A 30 12.09 29.06 25.78
C LEU A 30 11.01 27.97 25.65
N PHE A 31 9.78 28.28 26.05
CA PHE A 31 8.65 27.36 25.99
C PHE A 31 8.05 27.22 24.59
N SER A 32 8.39 28.12 23.65
CA SER A 32 7.88 28.08 22.28
C SER A 32 8.64 27.08 21.39
N LEU A 33 9.92 26.79 21.69
CA LEU A 33 10.78 25.92 20.86
C LEU A 33 10.20 24.51 20.60
N PRO A 34 9.61 23.79 21.57
CA PRO A 34 8.99 22.49 21.31
C PRO A 34 7.82 22.56 20.33
N PHE A 35 7.07 23.67 20.30
CA PHE A 35 5.96 23.88 19.38
C PHE A 35 6.44 24.14 17.96
N LEU A 36 7.52 24.92 17.79
CA LEU A 36 8.16 25.09 16.49
C LEU A 36 8.69 23.74 15.98
N TYR A 37 9.38 23.00 16.85
CA TYR A 37 9.91 21.70 16.52
C TYR A 37 8.81 20.72 16.07
N ALA A 38 7.75 20.59 16.86
CA ALA A 38 6.61 19.74 16.53
C ALA A 38 5.88 20.21 15.26
N SER A 39 5.83 21.51 15.01
CA SER A 39 5.26 22.09 13.78
C SER A 39 6.05 21.69 12.54
N LEU A 40 7.37 21.91 12.55
CA LEU A 40 8.26 21.55 11.45
C LEU A 40 8.21 20.04 11.15
N VAL A 41 8.25 19.20 12.18
CA VAL A 41 8.13 17.75 12.01
C VAL A 41 6.76 17.36 11.43
N SER A 42 5.67 17.98 11.91
CA SER A 42 4.32 17.69 11.38
C SER A 42 4.19 18.14 9.92
N PHE A 43 4.83 19.24 9.54
CA PHE A 43 4.88 19.70 8.14
C PHE A 43 5.67 18.74 7.25
N LEU A 44 6.83 18.28 7.70
CA LEU A 44 7.63 17.27 6.99
C LEU A 44 6.85 15.97 6.79
N VAL A 45 6.16 15.48 7.83
CA VAL A 45 5.30 14.29 7.71
C VAL A 45 4.12 14.53 6.79
N SER A 46 3.52 15.73 6.82
CA SER A 46 2.46 16.11 5.87
C SER A 46 2.93 15.99 4.42
N LEU A 47 4.12 16.50 4.11
CA LEU A 47 4.71 16.42 2.78
C LEU A 47 5.05 14.98 2.40
N ALA A 48 5.73 14.23 3.28
CA ALA A 48 6.15 12.86 3.02
C ALA A 48 4.97 11.87 2.89
N SER A 49 3.84 12.14 3.56
CA SER A 49 2.62 11.34 3.47
C SER A 49 1.67 11.77 2.34
N HIS A 50 2.01 12.82 1.59
CA HIS A 50 1.22 13.23 0.44
C HIS A 50 1.21 12.12 -0.63
N PRO A 51 0.05 11.77 -1.24
CA PRO A 51 -0.03 10.67 -2.21
C PRO A 51 0.94 10.75 -3.39
N SER A 52 1.32 11.97 -3.81
CA SER A 52 2.29 12.18 -4.90
C SER A 52 3.75 11.93 -4.51
N ILE A 53 4.08 11.96 -3.22
CA ILE A 53 5.45 11.74 -2.72
C ILE A 53 5.57 10.35 -2.09
N ASN A 54 4.61 9.98 -1.25
CA ASN A 54 4.47 8.68 -0.61
C ASN A 54 5.81 8.06 -0.16
N LEU A 55 6.50 8.72 0.80
CA LEU A 55 7.82 8.29 1.27
C LEU A 55 7.79 7.79 2.73
N PRO A 56 7.19 6.62 3.02
CA PRO A 56 7.08 6.09 4.38
C PRO A 56 8.44 5.68 4.98
N THR A 57 9.44 5.46 4.14
CA THR A 57 10.82 5.13 4.53
C THR A 57 11.55 6.27 5.24
N ILE A 58 11.06 7.52 5.15
CA ILE A 58 11.67 8.68 5.83
C ILE A 58 11.75 8.52 7.35
N LEU A 59 10.85 7.74 7.94
CA LEU A 59 10.87 7.43 9.37
C LEU A 59 12.00 6.47 9.75
N GLY A 60 12.82 5.99 8.83
CA GLY A 60 14.07 5.29 9.14
C GLY A 60 13.88 4.02 9.98
N LYS A 61 12.84 3.24 9.66
CA LYS A 61 12.62 1.92 10.26
C LYS A 61 13.65 0.95 9.67
N ASN A 62 14.50 0.40 10.53
CA ASN A 62 15.63 -0.44 10.16
C ASN A 62 15.19 -1.85 9.76
N ARG A 63 16.13 -2.65 9.26
CA ARG A 63 15.94 -4.08 8.94
C ARG A 63 15.53 -4.93 10.15
N ASP A 64 15.97 -4.54 11.35
CA ASP A 64 15.56 -5.16 12.61
C ASP A 64 14.20 -4.63 13.10
N TRP A 65 13.59 -3.76 12.29
CA TRP A 65 12.26 -3.17 12.47
C TRP A 65 12.12 -2.28 13.71
N SER A 66 13.28 -1.84 14.21
CA SER A 66 13.48 -0.77 15.18
C SER A 66 13.66 0.58 14.49
N PHE A 67 13.53 1.67 15.24
CA PHE A 67 13.84 3.02 14.72
C PHE A 67 15.30 3.37 15.02
N SER A 68 16.00 3.92 14.03
CA SER A 68 17.30 4.55 14.25
C SER A 68 17.20 5.70 15.27
N ILE A 69 18.24 5.90 16.09
CA ILE A 69 18.26 6.94 17.14
C ILE A 69 18.00 8.33 16.55
N TRP A 70 18.59 8.66 15.40
CA TRP A 70 18.35 9.92 14.70
C TRP A 70 16.88 10.12 14.30
N SER A 71 16.23 9.05 13.82
CA SER A 71 14.80 9.09 13.51
C SER A 71 13.97 9.29 14.77
N LEU A 72 14.30 8.61 15.87
CA LEU A 72 13.62 8.82 17.15
C LEU A 72 13.76 10.26 17.63
N ILE A 73 14.94 10.87 17.49
CA ILE A 73 15.14 12.27 17.85
C ILE A 73 14.25 13.13 16.96
N ILE A 74 14.48 13.14 15.63
CA ILE A 74 13.83 14.03 14.64
C ILE A 74 12.31 13.86 14.61
N PHE A 75 11.82 12.61 14.60
CA PHE A 75 10.40 12.32 14.47
C PHE A 75 9.71 12.06 15.81
N SER A 76 10.38 12.25 16.96
CA SER A 76 9.78 12.04 18.30
C SER A 76 8.41 12.71 18.47
N PRO A 77 8.18 13.99 18.09
CA PRO A 77 6.88 14.62 18.33
C PRO A 77 5.75 13.93 17.56
N TYR A 78 6.06 13.38 16.39
CA TYR A 78 5.10 12.63 15.59
C TYR A 78 4.91 11.20 16.12
N LEU A 79 6.01 10.46 16.34
CA LEU A 79 5.99 9.07 16.78
C LEU A 79 5.31 8.91 18.15
N TYR A 80 5.61 9.77 19.12
CA TYR A 80 4.93 9.73 20.42
C TYR A 80 3.46 10.14 20.30
N PHE A 81 3.15 11.12 19.45
CA PHE A 81 1.77 11.54 19.21
C PHE A 81 0.92 10.40 18.64
N VAL A 82 1.37 9.71 17.59
CA VAL A 82 0.59 8.61 16.99
C VAL A 82 0.45 7.43 17.96
N ARG A 83 1.48 7.13 18.76
CA ARG A 83 1.43 6.10 19.81
C ARG A 83 0.43 6.46 20.90
N TRP A 84 0.42 7.71 21.34
CA TRP A 84 -0.53 8.20 22.33
C TRP A 84 -1.97 8.16 21.79
N VAL A 85 -2.20 8.62 20.56
CA VAL A 85 -3.51 8.52 19.90
C VAL A 85 -3.95 7.07 19.76
N ALA A 86 -3.05 6.14 19.40
CA ALA A 86 -3.37 4.72 19.34
C ALA A 86 -3.72 4.15 20.73
N ALA A 87 -2.98 4.51 21.77
CA ALA A 87 -3.28 4.11 23.15
C ALA A 87 -4.64 4.63 23.61
N LEU A 88 -4.96 5.90 23.34
CA LEU A 88 -6.27 6.49 23.65
C LEU A 88 -7.41 5.82 22.89
N LYS A 89 -7.22 5.58 21.59
CA LYS A 89 -8.21 4.87 20.77
C LYS A 89 -8.49 3.48 21.32
N ARG A 90 -7.47 2.76 21.81
CA ARG A 90 -7.63 1.44 22.45
C ARG A 90 -8.35 1.52 23.79
N LEU A 91 -8.06 2.52 24.62
CA LEU A 91 -8.76 2.69 25.89
C LEU A 91 -10.26 2.95 25.66
N LYS A 92 -10.59 3.72 24.62
CA LYS A 92 -11.97 4.05 24.25
C LYS A 92 -12.67 2.91 23.51
N ARG A 93 -11.96 2.16 22.66
CA ARG A 93 -12.50 1.09 21.82
C ARG A 93 -12.16 -0.26 22.42
N ARG A 94 -13.16 -0.96 22.97
CA ARG A 94 -13.05 -2.35 23.43
C ARG A 94 -13.05 -3.35 22.24
N GLU A 95 -12.32 -3.04 21.18
CA GLU A 95 -12.20 -3.91 20.01
C GLU A 95 -11.21 -5.05 20.31
N VAL A 96 -11.48 -6.22 19.74
CA VAL A 96 -10.56 -7.36 19.82
C VAL A 96 -9.23 -7.01 19.13
N PRO A 97 -8.06 -7.35 19.74
CA PRO A 97 -6.75 -7.00 19.20
C PRO A 97 -6.52 -7.53 17.78
N TYR A 98 -6.97 -8.76 17.54
CA TYR A 98 -6.91 -9.45 16.27
C TYR A 98 -8.19 -10.27 16.04
N THR A 99 -8.41 -10.67 14.80
CA THR A 99 -9.54 -11.49 14.38
C THR A 99 -9.04 -12.55 13.41
N GLU A 100 -9.44 -13.81 13.61
CA GLU A 100 -9.15 -14.87 12.66
C GLU A 100 -10.08 -14.79 11.46
N VAL A 101 -9.50 -14.54 10.28
CA VAL A 101 -10.25 -14.41 9.04
C VAL A 101 -10.46 -15.78 8.39
N TYR A 102 -9.42 -16.60 8.32
CA TYR A 102 -9.49 -17.92 7.70
C TYR A 102 -8.36 -18.82 8.19
N ALA A 103 -8.69 -19.94 8.83
CA ALA A 103 -7.81 -21.05 9.20
C ALA A 103 -6.35 -20.66 9.50
N GLY A 104 -6.08 -19.89 10.56
CA GLY A 104 -4.74 -19.43 10.95
C GLY A 104 -4.24 -18.16 10.23
N LEU A 105 -5.10 -17.45 9.49
CA LEU A 105 -4.87 -16.10 8.99
C LEU A 105 -5.56 -15.10 9.90
N TYR A 106 -4.78 -14.19 10.49
CA TYR A 106 -5.24 -13.22 11.47
C TYR A 106 -5.03 -11.79 10.96
N VAL A 107 -5.99 -10.91 11.23
CA VAL A 107 -5.88 -9.46 10.94
C VAL A 107 -6.15 -8.65 12.20
N GLY A 108 -5.38 -7.58 12.44
CA GLY A 108 -5.53 -6.83 13.70
C GLY A 108 -4.81 -5.48 13.79
N GLY A 109 -4.91 -4.89 14.98
CA GLY A 109 -4.19 -3.68 15.35
C GLY A 109 -2.79 -3.98 15.90
N TRP A 110 -1.97 -2.94 16.05
CA TRP A 110 -0.56 -3.07 16.42
C TRP A 110 -0.41 -3.77 17.80
N PRO A 111 0.25 -4.93 17.88
CA PRO A 111 0.38 -5.69 19.12
C PRO A 111 1.41 -5.01 20.03
N PHE A 112 0.96 -4.38 21.12
CA PHE A 112 1.87 -3.73 22.07
C PHE A 112 2.43 -4.67 23.15
N SER A 113 1.96 -5.91 23.19
CA SER A 113 2.46 -6.94 24.09
C SER A 113 2.39 -8.32 23.42
N PRO A 114 3.26 -9.27 23.81
CA PRO A 114 3.25 -10.63 23.26
C PRO A 114 1.91 -11.36 23.49
N GLU A 115 1.23 -11.10 24.61
CA GLU A 115 -0.09 -11.65 24.95
C GLU A 115 -1.19 -11.27 23.95
N ARG A 116 -0.96 -10.26 23.11
CA ARG A 116 -1.89 -9.78 22.10
C ARG A 116 -1.57 -10.29 20.70
N LEU A 117 -0.64 -11.23 20.59
CA LEU A 117 -0.44 -11.97 19.36
C LEU A 117 -1.44 -13.14 19.26
N PRO A 118 -1.84 -13.50 18.04
CA PRO A 118 -2.56 -14.74 17.81
C PRO A 118 -1.79 -15.97 18.32
N PRO A 119 -2.48 -17.06 18.65
CA PRO A 119 -1.85 -18.30 19.08
C PRO A 119 -1.00 -18.92 17.95
N GLY A 120 -0.05 -19.79 18.33
CA GLY A 120 0.71 -20.60 17.38
C GLY A 120 1.94 -19.93 16.76
N ASN A 121 2.53 -18.93 17.44
CA ASN A 121 3.74 -18.20 16.98
C ASN A 121 3.63 -17.73 15.52
N PRO A 122 2.66 -16.84 15.22
CA PRO A 122 2.39 -16.45 13.86
C PRO A 122 3.55 -15.68 13.25
N ALA A 123 3.77 -15.89 11.95
CA ALA A 123 4.57 -15.01 11.12
C ALA A 123 3.85 -13.67 10.95
N VAL A 124 4.53 -12.55 11.23
CA VAL A 124 3.92 -11.23 11.33
C VAL A 124 4.22 -10.37 10.12
N ILE A 125 3.18 -9.79 9.54
CA ILE A 125 3.27 -8.72 8.54
C ILE A 125 2.85 -7.41 9.20
N ASP A 126 3.80 -6.50 9.37
CA ASP A 126 3.57 -5.16 9.90
C ASP A 126 3.43 -4.14 8.76
N CYS A 127 2.24 -3.55 8.63
CA CYS A 127 1.95 -2.54 7.62
C CYS A 127 2.19 -1.10 8.12
N THR A 128 2.98 -0.90 9.18
CA THR A 128 3.19 0.41 9.81
C THR A 128 4.60 0.94 9.58
N CYS A 129 4.69 2.21 9.21
CA CYS A 129 5.95 2.95 9.21
C CYS A 129 6.20 3.66 10.56
N GLU A 130 5.15 3.83 11.37
CA GLU A 130 5.12 4.69 12.54
C GLU A 130 5.22 3.95 13.89
N PHE A 131 4.99 2.63 13.90
CA PHE A 131 5.08 1.83 15.11
C PHE A 131 6.33 0.96 15.13
N PRO A 132 6.97 0.81 16.32
CA PRO A 132 8.13 -0.04 16.47
C PRO A 132 7.66 -1.50 16.55
N ARG A 133 8.57 -2.41 16.21
CA ARG A 133 8.46 -3.80 16.60
C ARG A 133 8.41 -3.90 18.13
N VAL A 134 7.48 -4.70 18.65
CA VAL A 134 7.27 -4.86 20.11
C VAL A 134 7.59 -6.25 20.61
N ILE A 135 7.86 -7.20 19.71
CA ILE A 135 8.06 -8.61 20.06
C ILE A 135 9.38 -9.11 19.47
N ASP A 136 10.09 -9.90 20.28
CA ASP A 136 11.23 -10.73 19.87
C ASP A 136 10.75 -11.92 19.03
N ILE A 137 10.27 -11.64 17.83
CA ILE A 137 9.95 -12.65 16.81
C ILE A 137 11.26 -13.01 16.10
N SER A 138 11.37 -14.15 15.43
CA SER A 138 12.50 -14.37 14.53
C SER A 138 12.49 -13.33 13.39
N GLU A 139 13.65 -12.86 12.93
CA GLU A 139 13.71 -12.02 11.72
C GLU A 139 13.07 -12.71 10.51
N ASN A 140 13.15 -14.04 10.46
CA ASN A 140 12.54 -14.83 9.39
C ASN A 140 11.00 -14.85 9.44
N ASP A 141 10.40 -14.55 10.59
CA ASP A 141 8.96 -14.58 10.83
C ASP A 141 8.37 -13.18 10.98
N TYR A 142 9.11 -12.15 10.57
CA TYR A 142 8.63 -10.78 10.60
C TYR A 142 8.96 -10.06 9.28
N LEU A 143 7.92 -9.59 8.60
CA LEU A 143 8.01 -8.75 7.42
C LEU A 143 7.33 -7.41 7.72
N CYS A 144 7.99 -6.29 7.44
CA CYS A 144 7.33 -4.99 7.49
C CYS A 144 7.31 -4.35 6.11
N ILE A 145 6.10 -3.92 5.74
CA ILE A 145 5.81 -3.13 4.55
C ILE A 145 5.42 -1.73 5.04
N PRO A 146 6.38 -0.79 5.13
CA PRO A 146 6.13 0.50 5.78
C PRO A 146 5.11 1.30 4.96
N THR A 147 3.94 1.56 5.52
CA THR A 147 2.87 2.30 4.83
C THR A 147 2.29 3.38 5.74
N TRP A 148 2.09 4.58 5.21
CA TRP A 148 1.43 5.67 5.92
C TRP A 148 0.01 5.33 6.35
N ASP A 149 -0.39 5.77 7.54
CA ASP A 149 -1.79 5.60 7.98
C ASP A 149 -2.75 6.25 6.98
N THR A 150 -3.92 5.64 6.78
CA THR A 150 -4.94 6.03 5.78
C THR A 150 -4.56 5.84 4.30
N CYS A 151 -3.33 5.46 3.98
CA CYS A 151 -2.91 5.10 2.63
C CYS A 151 -2.92 3.56 2.45
N PRO A 152 -3.18 3.04 1.23
CA PRO A 152 -2.93 1.63 0.93
C PRO A 152 -1.42 1.36 0.79
N PRO A 153 -0.94 0.13 1.05
CA PRO A 153 0.39 -0.27 0.64
C PRO A 153 0.52 -0.29 -0.88
N ASP A 154 1.73 -0.09 -1.40
CA ASP A 154 1.96 -0.12 -2.84
C ASP A 154 1.72 -1.53 -3.41
N PRO A 155 1.25 -1.67 -4.67
CA PRO A 155 0.94 -2.97 -5.26
C PRO A 155 2.10 -3.98 -5.22
N SER A 156 3.34 -3.50 -5.37
CA SER A 156 4.55 -4.32 -5.24
C SER A 156 4.77 -4.84 -3.82
N ASP A 157 4.50 -4.01 -2.81
CA ASP A 157 4.61 -4.38 -1.40
C ASP A 157 3.51 -5.36 -0.99
N ILE A 158 2.29 -5.17 -1.53
CA ILE A 158 1.20 -6.14 -1.40
C ILE A 158 1.65 -7.48 -1.98
N GLN A 159 2.20 -7.49 -3.19
CA GLN A 159 2.66 -8.72 -3.83
C GLN A 159 3.78 -9.40 -3.05
N LEU A 160 4.75 -8.64 -2.55
CA LEU A 160 5.83 -9.15 -1.70
C LEU A 160 5.26 -9.79 -0.42
N ALA A 161 4.35 -9.09 0.27
CA ALA A 161 3.73 -9.57 1.49
C ALA A 161 2.90 -10.84 1.25
N VAL A 162 2.14 -10.90 0.15
CA VAL A 162 1.36 -12.06 -0.25
C VAL A 162 2.26 -13.26 -0.54
N GLN A 163 3.31 -13.09 -1.36
CA GLN A 163 4.24 -14.18 -1.67
C GLN A 163 4.94 -14.70 -0.42
N TRP A 164 5.36 -13.81 0.46
CA TRP A 164 5.98 -14.18 1.74
C TRP A 164 5.00 -14.93 2.64
N ALA A 165 3.76 -14.43 2.78
CA ALA A 165 2.71 -15.11 3.54
C ALA A 165 2.38 -16.49 2.98
N CYS A 166 2.25 -16.64 1.66
CA CYS A 166 2.01 -17.93 1.03
C CYS A 166 3.11 -18.95 1.36
N LYS A 167 4.38 -18.53 1.38
CA LYS A 167 5.51 -19.39 1.79
C LYS A 167 5.39 -19.83 3.25
N LYS A 168 5.02 -18.92 4.16
CA LYS A 168 4.79 -19.26 5.58
C LYS A 168 3.61 -20.21 5.76
N ARG A 169 2.54 -20.01 4.99
CA ARG A 169 1.38 -20.90 4.97
C ARG A 169 1.70 -22.29 4.45
N ALA A 170 2.59 -22.41 3.46
CA ALA A 170 3.07 -23.71 2.98
C ALA A 170 3.91 -24.46 4.04
N GLN A 171 4.43 -23.76 5.06
CA GLN A 171 5.15 -24.30 6.22
C GLN A 171 4.22 -24.52 7.43
N ASP A 172 2.90 -24.49 7.23
CA ASP A 172 1.88 -24.58 8.29
C ASP A 172 2.03 -23.52 9.40
N THR A 173 2.70 -22.40 9.09
CA THR A 173 2.89 -21.30 10.03
C THR A 173 1.70 -20.34 9.94
N PRO A 174 1.00 -20.03 11.04
CA PRO A 174 -0.05 -19.02 11.06
C PRO A 174 0.50 -17.65 10.62
N VAL A 175 -0.34 -16.80 10.01
CA VAL A 175 0.08 -15.47 9.54
C VAL A 175 -0.78 -14.41 10.21
N PHE A 176 -0.13 -13.40 10.78
CA PHE A 176 -0.77 -12.25 11.40
C PHE A 176 -0.42 -10.96 10.67
N ILE A 177 -1.41 -10.28 10.12
CA ILE A 177 -1.24 -9.01 9.40
C ILE A 177 -1.81 -7.89 10.25
N HIS A 178 -0.99 -6.90 10.60
CA HIS A 178 -1.42 -5.78 11.43
C HIS A 178 -1.09 -4.41 10.86
N CYS A 179 -1.88 -3.42 11.29
CA CYS A 179 -1.57 -2.01 11.13
C CYS A 179 -1.83 -1.27 12.45
N ALA A 180 -2.01 0.05 12.48
CA ALA A 180 -2.28 0.77 13.74
C ALA A 180 -3.54 0.26 14.48
N SER A 181 -4.67 0.16 13.74
CA SER A 181 -6.00 -0.21 14.27
C SER A 181 -6.60 -1.48 13.66
N GLY A 182 -5.98 -2.02 12.61
CA GLY A 182 -6.49 -3.22 11.91
C GLY A 182 -7.72 -2.97 11.05
N HIS A 183 -7.82 -1.81 10.40
CA HIS A 183 -9.01 -1.43 9.63
C HIS A 183 -8.76 -1.14 8.15
N GLY A 184 -7.54 -0.74 7.75
CA GLY A 184 -7.24 -0.31 6.38
C GLY A 184 -6.08 -1.09 5.78
N ARG A 185 -4.85 -0.60 5.97
CA ARG A 185 -3.60 -1.16 5.43
C ARG A 185 -3.50 -2.69 5.55
N SER A 186 -3.66 -3.23 6.76
CA SER A 186 -3.58 -4.67 6.99
C SER A 186 -4.73 -5.46 6.36
N VAL A 187 -5.89 -4.85 6.23
CA VAL A 187 -7.06 -5.46 5.59
C VAL A 187 -6.83 -5.56 4.08
N ALA A 188 -6.19 -4.56 3.46
CA ALA A 188 -5.85 -4.60 2.04
C ALA A 188 -4.95 -5.79 1.71
N VAL A 189 -3.88 -5.98 2.48
CA VAL A 189 -2.98 -7.12 2.31
C VAL A 189 -3.69 -8.44 2.58
N MET A 190 -4.56 -8.50 3.61
CA MET A 190 -5.34 -9.70 3.89
C MET A 190 -6.29 -10.05 2.75
N CYS A 191 -6.95 -9.06 2.13
CA CYS A 191 -7.80 -9.29 0.96
C CYS A 191 -7.00 -9.90 -0.20
N ALA A 192 -5.84 -9.31 -0.52
CA ALA A 192 -4.96 -9.82 -1.55
C ALA A 192 -4.48 -11.25 -1.23
N LEU A 193 -4.15 -11.54 0.03
CA LEU A 193 -3.73 -12.86 0.46
C LEU A 193 -4.84 -13.91 0.32
N LEU A 194 -6.08 -13.60 0.70
CA LEU A 194 -7.21 -14.51 0.56
C LEU A 194 -7.48 -14.87 -0.90
N VAL A 195 -7.42 -13.89 -1.80
CA VAL A 195 -7.55 -14.11 -3.25
C VAL A 195 -6.38 -14.95 -3.76
N ALA A 196 -5.15 -14.66 -3.32
CA ALA A 196 -3.97 -15.40 -3.76
C ALA A 196 -3.97 -16.87 -3.32
N LEU A 197 -4.55 -17.17 -2.15
CA LEU A 197 -4.73 -18.52 -1.62
C LEU A 197 -5.95 -19.25 -2.21
N GLY A 198 -6.75 -18.59 -3.06
CA GLY A 198 -7.96 -19.18 -3.64
C GLY A 198 -9.09 -19.40 -2.63
N VAL A 199 -9.06 -18.69 -1.50
CA VAL A 199 -10.14 -18.76 -0.48
C VAL A 199 -11.40 -18.05 -0.98
N VAL A 200 -11.21 -17.01 -1.80
CA VAL A 200 -12.25 -16.20 -2.43
C VAL A 200 -11.79 -15.80 -3.82
N ASP A 201 -12.74 -15.56 -4.72
CA ASP A 201 -12.45 -15.28 -6.13
C ASP A 201 -11.94 -13.86 -6.38
N ASP A 202 -12.39 -12.90 -5.56
CA ASP A 202 -12.10 -11.48 -5.76
C ASP A 202 -11.94 -10.71 -4.43
N VAL A 203 -11.38 -9.50 -4.56
CA VAL A 203 -11.06 -8.60 -3.45
C VAL A 203 -12.31 -8.12 -2.71
N GLU A 204 -13.44 -7.95 -3.40
CA GLU A 204 -14.68 -7.48 -2.79
C GLU A 204 -15.30 -8.56 -1.89
N ASN A 205 -15.29 -9.81 -2.35
CA ASN A 205 -15.68 -10.97 -1.57
C ASN A 205 -14.72 -11.20 -0.39
N ALA A 206 -13.42 -10.97 -0.58
CA ALA A 206 -12.46 -10.95 0.52
C ALA A 206 -12.80 -9.89 1.58
N ALA A 207 -13.14 -8.67 1.14
CA ALA A 207 -13.52 -7.58 2.05
C ALA A 207 -14.82 -7.88 2.80
N LYS A 208 -15.81 -8.50 2.14
CA LYS A 208 -17.05 -8.97 2.77
C LYS A 208 -16.77 -10.01 3.84
N LEU A 209 -15.99 -11.04 3.53
CA LEU A 209 -15.60 -12.09 4.48
C LEU A 209 -14.91 -11.50 5.73
N ILE A 210 -13.99 -10.55 5.53
CA ILE A 210 -13.33 -9.89 6.67
C ILE A 210 -14.34 -9.03 7.44
N ARG A 211 -15.25 -8.32 6.77
CA ARG A 211 -16.26 -7.46 7.41
C ARG A 211 -17.21 -8.24 8.31
N GLU A 212 -17.59 -9.44 7.93
CA GLU A 212 -18.43 -10.34 8.74
C GLU A 212 -17.78 -10.63 10.10
N LYS A 213 -16.47 -10.88 10.12
CA LYS A 213 -15.73 -11.19 11.34
C LYS A 213 -15.21 -9.95 12.08
N ARG A 214 -14.95 -8.87 11.35
CA ARG A 214 -14.43 -7.59 11.87
C ARG A 214 -15.20 -6.41 11.24
N PRO A 215 -16.35 -6.00 11.80
CA PRO A 215 -17.22 -4.97 11.20
C PRO A 215 -16.58 -3.59 11.03
N SER A 216 -15.50 -3.30 11.76
CA SER A 216 -14.84 -1.98 11.78
C SER A 216 -13.86 -1.73 10.62
N ILE A 217 -13.82 -2.58 9.59
CA ILE A 217 -12.95 -2.33 8.43
C ILE A 217 -13.31 -1.03 7.69
N ARG A 218 -12.29 -0.37 7.14
CA ARG A 218 -12.36 0.91 6.45
C ARG A 218 -11.55 0.83 5.16
N MET A 219 -12.10 0.13 4.17
CA MET A 219 -11.49 -0.03 2.84
C MET A 219 -12.21 0.74 1.72
N HIS A 220 -13.20 1.56 2.05
CA HIS A 220 -14.06 2.24 1.05
C HIS A 220 -13.39 3.41 0.31
N SER A 221 -12.12 3.68 0.55
CA SER A 221 -11.43 4.77 -0.14
C SER A 221 -11.01 4.33 -1.56
N PRO A 222 -11.20 5.18 -2.60
CA PRO A 222 -10.78 4.88 -3.96
C PRO A 222 -9.31 4.47 -4.09
N LEU A 223 -8.44 4.97 -3.20
CA LEU A 223 -7.02 4.62 -3.18
C LEU A 223 -6.80 3.13 -2.92
N PHE A 224 -7.54 2.54 -1.96
CA PHE A 224 -7.42 1.13 -1.62
C PHE A 224 -7.90 0.23 -2.76
N ARG A 225 -9.02 0.62 -3.39
CA ARG A 225 -9.54 -0.10 -4.56
C ARG A 225 -8.52 -0.09 -5.70
N LYS A 226 -8.00 1.09 -6.05
CA LYS A 226 -7.00 1.25 -7.12
C LYS A 226 -5.75 0.40 -6.88
N ALA A 227 -5.18 0.45 -5.66
CA ALA A 227 -3.99 -0.33 -5.33
C ALA A 227 -4.22 -1.85 -5.44
N LEU A 228 -5.41 -2.34 -5.05
CA LEU A 228 -5.76 -3.76 -5.14
C LEU A 228 -6.07 -4.20 -6.58
N GLU A 229 -6.66 -3.31 -7.39
CA GLU A 229 -6.85 -3.53 -8.83
C GLU A 229 -5.50 -3.65 -9.56
N GLU A 230 -4.61 -2.68 -9.36
CA GLU A 230 -3.25 -2.71 -9.93
C GLU A 230 -2.48 -3.96 -9.49
N TRP A 231 -2.62 -4.36 -8.21
CA TRP A 231 -2.03 -5.61 -7.73
C TRP A 231 -2.60 -6.84 -8.45
N SER A 232 -3.93 -6.91 -8.62
CA SER A 232 -4.60 -8.04 -9.27
C SER A 232 -4.22 -8.16 -10.76
N GLU A 233 -4.10 -7.04 -11.46
CA GLU A 233 -3.64 -6.97 -12.85
C GLU A 233 -2.20 -7.49 -12.96
N ASN A 234 -1.29 -6.95 -12.13
CA ASN A 234 0.11 -7.37 -12.10
C ASN A 234 0.26 -8.87 -11.81
N ARG A 235 -0.55 -9.41 -10.90
CA ARG A 235 -0.58 -10.85 -10.59
C ARG A 235 -1.03 -11.68 -11.79
N SER A 236 -2.06 -11.24 -12.51
CA SER A 236 -2.59 -11.96 -13.67
C SER A 236 -1.55 -12.05 -14.79
N VAL A 237 -0.80 -10.97 -15.03
CA VAL A 237 0.32 -10.94 -15.97
C VAL A 237 1.43 -11.91 -15.55
N VAL A 238 1.78 -11.95 -14.26
CA VAL A 238 2.79 -12.90 -13.75
C VAL A 238 2.35 -14.35 -13.95
N ILE A 239 1.10 -14.69 -13.60
CA ILE A 239 0.58 -16.06 -13.80
C ILE A 239 0.58 -16.45 -15.27
N GLN A 240 0.16 -15.55 -16.17
CA GLN A 240 0.13 -15.81 -17.61
C GLN A 240 1.54 -16.02 -18.18
N THR A 241 2.51 -15.18 -17.78
CA THR A 241 3.90 -15.29 -18.23
C THR A 241 4.59 -16.55 -17.70
N ASP A 242 4.35 -16.94 -16.45
CA ASP A 242 4.87 -18.19 -15.88
C ASP A 242 4.25 -19.43 -16.54
N THR A 243 2.96 -19.37 -16.88
CA THR A 243 2.27 -20.42 -17.63
C THR A 243 2.87 -20.57 -19.02
N LEU A 244 3.04 -19.47 -19.77
CA LEU A 244 3.66 -19.47 -21.10
C LEU A 244 5.11 -19.98 -21.05
N ARG A 245 5.90 -19.55 -20.06
CA ARG A 245 7.29 -20.00 -19.88
C ARG A 245 7.36 -21.50 -19.59
N SER A 246 6.43 -22.03 -18.79
CA SER A 246 6.35 -23.46 -18.50
C SER A 246 5.98 -24.27 -19.75
N SER A 247 4.99 -23.81 -20.53
CA SER A 247 4.62 -24.43 -21.81
C SER A 247 5.75 -24.38 -22.84
N LEU A 248 6.51 -23.30 -22.91
CA LEU A 248 7.68 -23.18 -23.79
C LEU A 248 8.80 -24.14 -23.38
N LYS A 249 9.04 -24.34 -22.08
CA LYS A 249 10.01 -25.34 -21.59
C LYS A 249 9.61 -26.77 -21.95
N THR A 250 8.32 -27.10 -21.94
CA THR A 250 7.84 -28.42 -22.36
C THR A 250 7.87 -28.65 -23.88
N LEU A 251 8.01 -27.58 -24.68
CA LEU A 251 8.12 -27.64 -26.14
C LEU A 251 9.56 -27.64 -26.65
N GLN A 252 10.57 -27.54 -25.77
CA GLN A 252 11.96 -27.74 -26.19
C GLN A 252 12.17 -29.23 -26.49
N PRO A 253 12.64 -29.59 -27.71
CA PRO A 253 12.88 -30.98 -28.06
C PRO A 253 13.99 -31.58 -27.20
N ASP A 254 13.81 -32.84 -26.82
CA ASP A 254 14.74 -33.62 -26.04
C ASP A 254 16.11 -33.65 -26.75
N PRO A 255 17.23 -33.28 -26.11
CA PRO A 255 18.57 -33.28 -26.74
C PRO A 255 19.04 -34.69 -27.18
N SER A 256 18.24 -35.72 -26.90
CA SER A 256 18.43 -37.11 -27.34
C SER A 256 18.01 -37.36 -28.80
N VAL A 257 17.28 -36.44 -29.45
CA VAL A 257 16.86 -36.57 -30.86
C VAL A 257 17.60 -35.53 -31.71
N ALA A 258 18.94 -35.51 -31.60
CA ALA A 258 19.77 -34.95 -32.66
C ALA A 258 19.87 -36.00 -33.78
N THR A 259 18.96 -35.94 -34.76
CA THR A 259 19.02 -36.77 -35.97
C THR A 259 20.31 -36.44 -36.70
N THR A 260 21.30 -37.34 -36.59
CA THR A 260 22.50 -37.32 -37.40
C THR A 260 22.13 -37.68 -38.84
N SER A 261 21.80 -36.69 -39.67
CA SER A 261 21.90 -36.81 -41.11
C SER A 261 22.99 -35.88 -41.60
N LYS A 262 24.19 -36.45 -41.83
CA LYS A 262 25.24 -35.78 -42.61
C LYS A 262 24.66 -35.42 -43.99
N PRO A 263 24.91 -34.22 -44.55
CA PRO A 263 24.50 -33.90 -45.90
C PRO A 263 25.23 -34.82 -46.88
N THR A 264 24.49 -35.43 -47.80
CA THR A 264 25.02 -36.28 -48.87
C THR A 264 25.80 -35.43 -49.89
N GLU A 265 26.87 -35.99 -50.45
CA GLU A 265 27.82 -35.38 -51.40
C GLU A 265 27.16 -34.62 -52.57
N ASP A 266 25.94 -35.01 -52.96
CA ASP A 266 25.18 -34.37 -54.05
C ASP A 266 24.65 -32.96 -53.71
N GLN A 267 24.36 -32.65 -52.44
CA GLN A 267 23.92 -31.31 -52.04
C GLN A 267 25.07 -30.31 -51.95
N ARG A 268 26.32 -30.78 -51.97
CA ARG A 268 27.53 -29.95 -51.92
C ARG A 268 27.95 -29.40 -53.28
N LYS A 269 27.50 -30.01 -54.37
CA LYS A 269 27.81 -29.57 -55.74
C LYS A 269 26.90 -28.46 -56.26
N GLN A 270 25.66 -28.36 -55.79
CA GLN A 270 24.75 -27.29 -56.22
C GLN A 270 24.99 -25.94 -55.56
N MET A 271 25.86 -25.85 -54.55
CA MET A 271 26.17 -24.59 -53.86
C MET A 271 27.48 -23.92 -54.32
N ASN A 272 28.24 -24.56 -55.23
CA ASN A 272 29.56 -24.06 -55.67
C ASN A 272 29.58 -23.43 -57.07
N ASP A 273 28.44 -23.34 -57.77
CA ASP A 273 28.35 -22.77 -59.13
C ASP A 273 27.74 -21.35 -59.15
N LEU A 274 27.75 -20.62 -58.03
CA LEU A 274 27.20 -19.25 -57.93
C LEU A 274 28.18 -18.21 -57.34
N ASP A 275 29.45 -18.57 -57.13
CA ASP A 275 30.51 -17.64 -56.70
C ASP A 275 31.56 -17.47 -57.82
N ASP A 276 31.20 -16.74 -58.88
CA ASP A 276 32.17 -16.09 -59.76
C ASP A 276 31.49 -14.97 -60.57
N SER A 277 31.35 -13.78 -59.98
CA SER A 277 31.42 -12.47 -60.66
C SER A 277 31.23 -11.32 -59.65
N ASP A 278 32.35 -10.65 -59.37
CA ASP A 278 32.55 -9.22 -59.11
C ASP A 278 31.54 -8.42 -58.26
N THR A 279 32.03 -7.75 -57.20
CA THR A 279 32.38 -6.30 -57.21
C THR A 279 32.79 -5.83 -55.79
N GLU A 280 33.67 -4.84 -55.76
CA GLU A 280 34.59 -4.34 -54.72
C GLU A 280 34.06 -3.86 -53.35
N LEU A 281 35.00 -3.87 -52.38
CA LEU A 281 34.98 -3.30 -51.03
C LEU A 281 35.35 -1.81 -51.01
N VAL A 282 34.69 -0.98 -50.17
CA VAL A 282 35.33 0.09 -49.36
C VAL A 282 34.50 0.36 -48.08
N PRO A 283 35.12 0.51 -46.88
CA PRO A 283 34.42 0.73 -45.61
C PRO A 283 34.45 2.20 -45.14
N VAL A 284 33.47 2.63 -44.34
CA VAL A 284 33.57 3.89 -43.57
C VAL A 284 33.00 3.74 -42.16
N ASN A 285 33.81 4.21 -41.23
CA ASN A 285 33.66 4.33 -39.78
C ASN A 285 33.01 5.69 -39.47
N GLU A 286 32.14 5.83 -38.47
CA GLU A 286 31.72 7.18 -38.04
C GLU A 286 31.47 7.33 -36.53
N HIS A 287 32.19 8.30 -35.98
CA HIS A 287 32.07 8.89 -34.65
C HIS A 287 31.57 10.34 -34.82
N ALA A 288 30.66 10.76 -33.93
CA ALA A 288 30.54 12.09 -33.30
C ALA A 288 30.20 13.38 -34.10
N GLY A 289 29.38 14.22 -33.46
CA GLY A 289 29.23 15.68 -33.66
C GLY A 289 28.06 16.06 -34.58
N GLN A 290 27.04 16.89 -34.29
CA GLN A 290 26.78 18.05 -33.43
C GLN A 290 26.38 19.28 -34.30
N ASP A 291 25.23 19.86 -33.94
CA ASP A 291 24.73 21.24 -34.09
C ASP A 291 24.09 21.80 -35.40
N ASP A 292 23.07 22.63 -35.11
CA ASP A 292 22.48 23.79 -35.81
C ASP A 292 21.19 23.69 -36.67
N ASP A 293 20.10 24.04 -35.98
CA ASP A 293 19.17 25.19 -36.19
C ASP A 293 18.34 25.37 -37.50
N VAL A 294 17.17 25.97 -37.27
CA VAL A 294 16.33 26.81 -38.14
C VAL A 294 14.91 26.28 -38.49
N SER A 295 13.95 27.02 -37.92
CA SER A 295 12.66 27.51 -38.47
C SER A 295 11.31 26.83 -38.14
N LYS A 296 10.45 27.65 -37.49
CA LYS A 296 8.99 27.55 -37.29
C LYS A 296 8.19 27.56 -38.62
N PRO A 297 6.88 27.25 -38.57
CA PRO A 297 5.90 28.35 -38.48
C PRO A 297 4.79 28.12 -37.43
N ALA A 298 4.15 29.23 -37.05
CA ALA A 298 2.99 29.33 -36.17
C ALA A 298 1.67 29.12 -36.93
N ASP A 299 0.61 28.63 -36.26
CA ASP A 299 -0.72 29.23 -36.45
C ASP A 299 -1.68 29.03 -35.26
N LYS A 300 -2.49 30.10 -35.12
CA LYS A 300 -3.71 30.44 -34.36
C LYS A 300 -4.68 29.30 -34.00
N ARG A 301 -5.68 29.42 -33.11
CA ARG A 301 -6.24 30.40 -32.15
C ARG A 301 -7.60 29.79 -31.75
N LYS A 302 -8.02 29.82 -30.48
CA LYS A 302 -9.34 30.30 -30.00
C LYS A 302 -9.66 29.85 -28.58
N THR A 303 -9.55 30.83 -27.70
CA THR A 303 -10.36 31.08 -26.50
C THR A 303 -11.84 31.27 -26.89
N ILE A 304 -12.78 30.71 -26.12
CA ILE A 304 -14.14 31.23 -25.93
C ILE A 304 -14.48 31.02 -24.45
N GLU A 305 -14.57 32.13 -23.71
CA GLU A 305 -15.37 32.31 -22.51
C GLU A 305 -16.78 32.74 -22.94
N ASP A 306 -17.83 32.30 -22.25
CA ASP A 306 -18.94 33.15 -21.71
C ASP A 306 -19.98 32.29 -20.93
N PRO A 307 -20.89 32.86 -20.12
CA PRO A 307 -21.11 32.47 -18.73
C PRO A 307 -22.61 32.16 -18.42
N ASP A 308 -22.96 32.20 -17.13
CA ASP A 308 -24.32 32.35 -16.58
C ASP A 308 -25.30 31.17 -16.69
N ALA A 309 -25.46 30.45 -15.58
CA ALA A 309 -26.75 29.90 -15.18
C ALA A 309 -26.89 29.92 -13.66
N GLU A 310 -27.90 30.67 -13.23
CA GLU A 310 -28.27 31.03 -11.87
C GLU A 310 -28.59 29.85 -10.93
N LEU A 311 -28.39 30.19 -9.66
CA LEU A 311 -28.83 29.52 -8.45
C LEU A 311 -30.36 29.44 -8.37
N VAL A 312 -30.89 28.27 -8.02
CA VAL A 312 -32.23 28.11 -7.43
C VAL A 312 -32.08 27.33 -6.11
N PRO A 313 -32.61 27.83 -4.98
CA PRO A 313 -32.48 27.18 -3.69
C PRO A 313 -33.51 26.05 -3.54
N VAL A 314 -33.07 24.92 -2.97
CA VAL A 314 -33.93 23.82 -2.54
C VAL A 314 -34.47 24.16 -1.16
N ASN A 315 -35.78 24.39 -1.09
CA ASN A 315 -36.51 24.56 0.16
C ASN A 315 -36.60 23.25 0.95
N GLU A 316 -36.46 23.42 2.26
CA GLU A 316 -36.73 22.46 3.31
C GLU A 316 -38.17 21.95 3.24
N HIS A 317 -38.34 20.63 3.31
CA HIS A 317 -39.60 20.02 3.68
C HIS A 317 -39.37 19.20 4.95
N GLU A 318 -39.85 19.78 6.06
CA GLU A 318 -40.26 19.04 7.24
C GLU A 318 -41.31 17.98 6.84
N GLY A 319 -41.05 16.73 7.23
CA GLY A 319 -41.94 15.59 7.03
C GLY A 319 -42.10 14.85 8.35
N VAL A 320 -43.15 15.25 9.07
CA VAL A 320 -43.75 14.61 10.23
C VAL A 320 -43.92 13.11 10.01
N TYR A 321 -43.50 12.29 10.97
CA TYR A 321 -43.98 10.92 11.12
C TYR A 321 -44.55 10.72 12.52
N ASP A 322 -45.83 10.32 12.52
CA ASP A 322 -46.66 9.97 13.65
C ASP A 322 -46.06 8.82 14.48
N ASP A 323 -45.92 9.00 15.80
CA ASP A 323 -45.72 7.90 16.73
C ASP A 323 -47.05 7.57 17.42
N VAL A 324 -47.54 6.38 17.08
CA VAL A 324 -48.78 5.78 17.54
C VAL A 324 -48.60 5.26 18.97
N SER A 325 -49.39 5.83 19.88
CA SER A 325 -49.92 5.23 21.11
C SER A 325 -49.43 3.83 21.52
N LYS A 326 -48.66 3.80 22.62
CA LYS A 326 -48.79 2.98 23.85
C LYS A 326 -49.94 1.93 23.88
N PRO A 327 -49.74 0.76 24.54
CA PRO A 327 -49.80 0.75 26.00
C PRO A 327 -48.81 -0.14 26.76
N THR A 328 -48.61 0.33 27.99
CA THR A 328 -48.11 -0.34 29.19
C THR A 328 -48.62 -1.76 29.42
N ASP A 329 -47.77 -2.65 29.94
CA ASP A 329 -48.20 -3.52 31.03
C ASP A 329 -47.09 -3.76 32.06
N LYS A 330 -47.54 -3.93 33.30
CA LYS A 330 -46.83 -3.98 34.57
C LYS A 330 -46.42 -5.42 34.89
N ARG A 331 -45.41 -5.53 35.78
CA ARG A 331 -45.29 -6.50 36.91
C ARG A 331 -45.69 -7.97 36.65
N ASN A 332 -44.77 -8.90 36.87
CA ASN A 332 -44.57 -9.62 38.15
C ASN A 332 -43.61 -10.82 38.05
N LYS A 333 -42.66 -10.87 38.98
CA LYS A 333 -42.29 -11.98 39.90
C LYS A 333 -42.03 -13.43 39.43
N LYS A 334 -40.96 -13.97 40.04
CA LYS A 334 -40.56 -15.38 40.31
C LYS A 334 -39.85 -16.06 39.12
N ALA A 335 -38.75 -16.78 39.31
CA ALA A 335 -38.22 -17.50 40.48
C ALA A 335 -36.74 -17.22 40.74
#